data_AF-A0ABD6QJS8-F1
#
_entry.id   AF-A0ABD6QJS8-F1
#
_cell.length_a   1.000
_cell.length_b   1.000
_cell.length_c   1.000
_cell.angle_alpha   90.00
_cell.angle_beta   90.00
_cell.angle_gamma   90.00
#
_symmetry.space_group_name_H-M   'P 1'
#
loop_
_entity.id
_entity.type
_entity.pdbx_description
1 polymer ?
#
loop_
_entity_poly.entity_id
_entity_poly.type
_entity_poly.pdbx_seq_one_letter_code
_entity_poly.pdbx_strand_id
1 'polypeptide(L)'
;MFGYELYRHRLFESNIKLTEPLHPAHVKPASKAGHWKPGTIMSVSGHVSPIKLAREIMDIDWMTRDELAESIPPYYTEYIGRQLIEAL
;
A
#
# COMPACT_ATOMS: atom_id res chain seq x y z
N MET A 1 3.03 -7.63 2.37
CA MET A 1 3.97 -6.85 3.20
C MET A 1 3.15 -6.18 4.31
N PHE A 2 3.75 -5.82 5.46
CA PHE A 2 3.09 -5.06 6.54
C PHE A 2 1.77 -5.63 7.14
N GLY A 3 1.44 -6.89 6.88
CA GLY A 3 0.22 -7.53 7.41
C GLY A 3 -1.07 -7.21 6.64
N TYR A 4 -1.04 -6.36 5.62
CA TYR A 4 -2.21 -5.98 4.83
C TYR A 4 -2.29 -6.72 3.49
N GLU A 5 -3.51 -7.05 3.05
CA GLU A 5 -3.78 -7.63 1.72
C GLU A 5 -3.81 -6.55 0.62
N LEU A 6 -2.78 -5.71 0.58
CA LEU A 6 -2.57 -4.67 -0.44
C LEU A 6 -1.60 -5.13 -1.54
N TYR A 7 -1.99 -4.97 -2.80
CA TYR A 7 -1.13 -5.09 -3.96
C TYR A 7 -0.79 -3.69 -4.49
N ARG A 8 0.30 -3.11 -3.95
CA ARG A 8 0.81 -1.80 -4.35
C ARG A 8 2.32 -1.75 -4.14
N HIS A 9 3.08 -2.35 -5.04
CA HIS A 9 4.54 -2.20 -5.04
C HIS A 9 4.90 -0.78 -5.47
N ARG A 10 5.82 -0.16 -4.73
CA ARG A 10 6.29 1.18 -5.01
C ARG A 10 7.77 1.26 -4.66
N LEU A 11 8.55 1.71 -5.63
CA LEU A 11 9.95 2.07 -5.41
C LEU A 11 10.00 3.51 -4.92
N PHE A 12 10.91 3.76 -3.99
CA PHE A 12 11.19 5.09 -3.45
C PHE A 12 12.65 5.42 -3.74
N GLU A 13 12.87 6.55 -4.38
CA GLU A 13 14.21 7.08 -4.61
C GLU A 13 14.71 7.77 -3.33
N SER A 14 15.99 7.59 -3.01
CA SER A 14 16.60 8.19 -1.83
C SER A 14 18.09 8.43 -2.06
N ASN A 15 18.62 9.49 -1.45
CA ASN A 15 20.04 9.81 -1.40
C ASN A 15 20.78 9.14 -0.24
N ILE A 16 20.06 8.42 0.63
CA ILE A 16 20.62 7.58 1.69
C ILE A 16 20.27 6.11 1.43
N LYS A 17 20.98 5.20 2.10
CA LYS A 17 20.66 3.78 2.02
C LYS A 17 19.34 3.51 2.76
N LEU A 18 18.35 3.00 2.03
CA LEU A 18 17.11 2.47 2.59
C LEU A 18 17.11 0.94 2.49
N THR A 19 16.54 0.29 3.50
CA THR A 19 16.32 -1.15 3.55
C THR A 19 14.89 -1.44 3.13
N GLU A 20 14.69 -2.29 2.13
CA GLU A 20 13.37 -2.75 1.71
C GLU A 20 12.72 -3.63 2.79
N PRO A 21 11.38 -3.59 2.95
CA PRO A 21 10.70 -4.52 3.84
C PRO A 21 10.77 -5.95 3.28
N LEU A 22 10.58 -6.95 4.15
CA LEU A 22 10.40 -8.34 3.70
C LEU A 22 9.28 -8.41 2.67
N HIS A 23 9.57 -8.97 1.50
CA HIS A 23 8.63 -9.19 0.40
C HIS A 23 8.28 -10.69 0.27
N PRO A 24 7.17 -11.16 0.86
CA PRO A 24 6.76 -12.56 0.73
C PRO A 24 6.33 -12.87 -0.71
N ALA A 25 6.53 -14.13 -1.11
CA ALA A 25 6.05 -14.61 -2.41
C ALA A 25 4.54 -14.41 -2.58
N HIS A 26 4.12 -14.02 -3.78
CA HIS A 26 2.72 -13.82 -4.13
C HIS A 26 2.02 -15.17 -4.34
N VAL A 27 1.44 -15.70 -3.27
CA VAL A 27 0.68 -16.96 -3.32
C VAL A 27 -0.81 -16.76 -3.60
N LYS A 28 -1.35 -15.57 -3.31
CA LYS A 28 -2.73 -15.19 -3.63
C LYS A 28 -2.76 -14.27 -4.86
N PRO A 29 -3.69 -14.46 -5.80
CA PRO A 29 -3.82 -13.57 -6.95
C PRO A 29 -4.28 -12.18 -6.48
N ALA A 30 -3.80 -11.14 -7.16
CA ALA A 30 -4.29 -9.78 -6.98
C ALA A 30 -5.45 -9.51 -7.94
N SER A 31 -6.50 -8.86 -7.45
CA SER A 31 -7.59 -8.39 -8.31
C SER A 31 -7.16 -7.19 -9.13
N LYS A 32 -7.73 -7.03 -10.33
CA LYS A 32 -7.63 -5.78 -11.09
C LYS A 32 -8.22 -4.64 -10.27
N ALA A 33 -7.59 -3.47 -10.31
CA ALA A 33 -8.06 -2.28 -9.61
C ALA A 33 -9.55 -1.99 -9.90
N GLY A 34 -10.32 -1.77 -8.84
CA GLY A 34 -11.76 -1.55 -8.92
C GLY A 34 -12.63 -2.79 -9.14
N HIS A 35 -12.03 -3.97 -9.26
CA HIS A 35 -12.71 -5.25 -9.47
C HIS A 35 -12.31 -6.28 -8.43
N TRP A 36 -12.17 -5.86 -7.17
CA TRP A 36 -11.82 -6.75 -6.06
C TRP A 36 -12.84 -7.89 -5.92
N LYS A 37 -12.33 -9.09 -5.60
CA LYS A 37 -13.12 -10.30 -5.34
C LYS A 37 -12.68 -10.96 -4.03
N PRO A 38 -13.59 -11.60 -3.28
CA PRO A 38 -13.22 -12.39 -2.12
C PRO A 38 -12.12 -13.41 -2.44
N GLY A 39 -11.14 -13.55 -1.54
CA GLY A 39 -10.00 -14.44 -1.71
C GLY A 39 -8.83 -13.88 -2.54
N THR A 40 -8.90 -12.61 -2.97
CA THR A 40 -7.83 -11.94 -3.73
C THR A 40 -7.23 -10.76 -2.97
N ILE A 41 -5.99 -10.44 -3.28
CA ILE A 41 -5.30 -9.24 -2.77
C ILE A 41 -5.88 -8.01 -3.48
N MET A 42 -6.13 -6.92 -2.75
CA MET A 42 -6.68 -5.70 -3.31
C MET A 42 -5.60 -4.86 -4.01
N SER A 43 -5.81 -4.55 -5.29
CA SER A 43 -5.02 -3.53 -5.98
C SER A 43 -5.71 -2.17 -5.84
N VAL A 44 -5.00 -1.19 -5.27
CA VAL A 44 -5.46 0.19 -5.20
C VAL A 44 -4.62 1.04 -6.14
N SER A 45 -5.19 1.39 -7.30
CA SER A 45 -4.54 2.21 -8.34
C SER A 45 -5.58 2.74 -9.33
N GLY A 46 -5.69 4.06 -9.49
CA GLY A 46 -6.69 4.68 -10.36
C GLY A 46 -8.12 4.42 -9.88
N HIS A 47 -8.76 3.34 -10.35
CA HIS A 47 -10.11 2.98 -9.92
C HIS A 47 -10.10 2.15 -8.63
N VAL A 48 -10.82 2.60 -7.61
CA VAL A 48 -10.81 1.99 -6.27
C VAL A 48 -12.21 1.54 -5.87
N SER A 49 -12.40 0.22 -5.73
CA SER A 49 -13.65 -0.38 -5.29
C SER A 49 -13.41 -1.78 -4.72
N PRO A 50 -14.05 -2.16 -3.59
CA PRO A 50 -14.95 -1.33 -2.77
C PRO A 50 -14.18 -0.35 -1.88
N ILE A 51 -14.66 0.90 -1.79
CA ILE A 51 -13.96 1.99 -1.06
C ILE A 51 -13.74 1.67 0.42
N LYS A 52 -14.71 1.03 1.08
CA LYS A 52 -14.60 0.67 2.50
C LYS A 52 -13.40 -0.23 2.77
N LEU A 53 -13.23 -1.26 1.94
CA LEU A 53 -12.09 -2.17 2.04
C LEU A 53 -10.76 -1.48 1.70
N ALA A 54 -10.77 -0.59 0.70
CA ALA A 54 -9.57 0.19 0.36
C ALA A 54 -9.09 1.04 1.55
N ARG A 55 -10.02 1.73 2.21
CA ARG A 55 -9.73 2.53 3.41
C ARG A 55 -9.12 1.70 4.54
N GLU A 56 -9.70 0.52 4.79
CA GLU A 56 -9.21 -0.42 5.79
C GLU A 56 -7.81 -0.94 5.46
N ILE A 57 -7.59 -1.41 4.22
CA ILE A 57 -6.31 -1.99 3.79
C ILE A 57 -5.20 -0.94 3.66
N MET A 58 -5.54 0.29 3.28
CA MET A 58 -4.58 1.40 3.21
C MET A 58 -4.37 2.10 4.55
N ASP A 59 -5.18 1.79 5.56
CA ASP A 59 -5.20 2.48 6.86
C ASP A 59 -5.45 3.99 6.73
N ILE A 60 -6.45 4.35 5.92
CA ILE A 60 -6.83 5.74 5.60
C ILE A 60 -8.36 5.83 5.58
N ASP A 61 -9.00 6.20 6.69
CA ASP A 61 -10.47 6.26 6.77
C ASP A 61 -11.08 7.59 6.30
N TRP A 62 -10.25 8.63 6.17
CA TRP A 62 -10.69 10.01 5.90
C TRP A 62 -10.72 10.41 4.42
N MET A 63 -10.04 9.68 3.54
CA MET A 63 -9.89 10.06 2.11
C MET A 63 -11.04 9.56 1.24
N THR A 64 -11.41 10.35 0.24
CA THR A 64 -12.29 9.96 -0.88
C THR A 64 -11.65 8.90 -1.78
N ARG A 65 -12.43 8.34 -2.70
CA ARG A 65 -11.94 7.31 -3.64
C ARG A 65 -10.75 7.79 -4.47
N ASP A 66 -10.86 9.00 -4.99
CA ASP A 66 -9.88 9.54 -5.93
C ASP A 66 -8.60 9.97 -5.18
N GLU A 67 -8.74 10.48 -3.95
CA GLU A 67 -7.60 10.73 -3.04
C GLU A 67 -6.87 9.42 -2.66
N LEU A 68 -7.61 8.34 -2.36
CA LEU A 68 -7.01 7.04 -2.05
C LEU A 68 -6.17 6.50 -3.21
N ALA A 69 -6.61 6.68 -4.45
CA ALA A 69 -5.90 6.21 -5.64
C ALA A 69 -4.47 6.76 -5.71
N GLU A 70 -4.32 8.04 -5.36
CA GLU A 70 -3.06 8.79 -5.39
C GLU A 70 -2.24 8.66 -4.10
N SER A 71 -2.90 8.37 -2.97
CA SER A 71 -2.27 8.33 -1.65
C SER A 71 -1.20 7.24 -1.49
N ILE A 72 -0.32 7.43 -0.49
CA ILE A 72 0.60 6.40 0.01
C ILE A 72 0.07 5.92 1.36
N PRO A 73 -0.03 4.59 1.61
CA PRO A 73 -0.45 4.09 2.91
C PRO A 73 0.45 4.61 4.05
N PRO A 74 -0.08 5.01 5.21
CA PRO A 74 0.71 5.55 6.31
C PRO A 74 1.81 4.60 6.79
N TYR A 75 1.59 3.29 6.74
CA TYR A 75 2.60 2.29 7.11
C TYR A 75 3.81 2.23 6.16
N TYR A 76 3.69 2.66 4.90
CA TYR A 76 4.87 2.85 4.04
C TYR A 76 5.68 4.06 4.51
N THR A 77 4.98 5.17 4.77
CA THR A 77 5.59 6.41 5.25
C THR A 77 6.27 6.22 6.59
N GLU A 78 5.66 5.48 7.52
CA GLU A 78 6.25 5.19 8.83
C GLU A 78 7.53 4.36 8.69
N TYR A 79 7.50 3.30 7.88
CA TYR A 79 8.66 2.42 7.68
C TYR A 79 9.87 3.15 7.08
N ILE A 80 9.63 4.04 6.12
CA ILE A 80 10.69 4.88 5.53
C ILE A 80 11.10 5.99 6.51
N GLY A 81 10.13 6.62 7.17
CA GLY A 81 10.35 7.73 8.10
C GLY A 81 11.25 7.37 9.28
N ARG A 82 11.09 6.16 9.85
CA ARG A 82 11.97 5.66 10.91
C ARG A 82 13.44 5.58 10.44
N GLN A 83 13.68 5.07 9.23
CA GLN A 83 15.02 4.97 8.66
C GLN A 83 15.62 6.35 8.36
N LEU A 84 14.81 7.30 7.91
CA LEU A 84 15.26 8.68 7.69
C LEU A 84 15.68 9.34 9.00
N ILE A 85 14.92 9.16 10.08
CA ILE A 85 15.25 9.70 11.40
C ILE A 85 16.56 9.11 11.94
N GLU A 86 16.79 7.81 11.76
CA GLU A 86 18.02 7.14 12.20
C GLU A 86 19.27 7.55 11.38
N ALA A 87 19.07 8.06 10.17
CA ALA A 87 20.15 8.48 9.28
C ALA A 87 20.53 9.98 9.43
N LEU A 88 19.78 10.74 10.22
CA LEU A 88 20.10 12.12 10.61
C LEU A 88 21.09 12.15 11.78
#